data_AF-A0A1Y3BLT7-F1
#
_entry.id   AF-A0A1Y3BLT7-F1
#
_cell.length_a   1.000
_cell.length_b   1.000
_cell.length_c   1.000
_cell.angle_alpha   90.00
_cell.angle_beta   90.00
_cell.angle_gamma   90.00
#
_symmetry.space_group_name_H-M   'P 1'
#
loop_
_entity.id
_entity.type
_entity.pdbx_description
1 polymer ?
#
loop_
_entity_poly.entity_id
_entity_poly.type
_entity_poly.pdbx_seq_one_letter_code
_entity_poly.pdbx_strand_id
1 'polypeptide(L)'
;MSSSSSSISLIGNSQDGNSLQQQQDNNGPLIVDGYVISYHLAQNYVIDDNNIGTEDWQSITISSSSTSSFTLRNLRCGSEYVTRIEAFNEMGSGRPSEMIRFSTLGSPPIPPDKYANHFILSNITFVIINLDLWSDGGCPITGYSIKYRTRRHYHRSLMGSSNNNKNGGWITLSTHLMPEKEKLIIRDLMPGTWHDLIIAAQNDAGKRESEYSFATLTETGATVEPLHAFESRMATNTGTAVTIVGALFDDPMIFIPAICTVIVLIVVISTSIFLYVMRMRQEALQIANDDT
;
A
#
# COMPACT_ATOMS: atom_id res chain seq x y z
N MET A 1 -35.40 6.59 -41.97
CA MET A 1 -33.95 6.35 -41.98
C MET A 1 -33.65 5.27 -40.95
N SER A 2 -33.64 4.00 -41.36
CA SER A 2 -33.22 2.89 -40.51
C SER A 2 -31.70 2.88 -40.46
N SER A 3 -31.14 3.45 -39.39
CA SER A 3 -29.71 3.31 -39.09
C SER A 3 -29.44 1.84 -38.74
N SER A 4 -28.61 1.15 -39.51
CA SER A 4 -28.05 -0.15 -39.11
C SER A 4 -27.26 0.02 -37.81
N SER A 5 -27.74 -0.51 -36.70
CA SER A 5 -26.94 -0.65 -35.49
C SER A 5 -25.93 -1.76 -35.69
N SER A 6 -24.65 -1.46 -35.44
CA SER A 6 -23.62 -2.49 -35.30
C SER A 6 -23.37 -2.67 -33.82
N SER A 7 -23.36 -3.92 -33.34
CA SER A 7 -22.95 -4.23 -31.97
C SER A 7 -21.58 -4.89 -31.96
N ILE A 8 -20.90 -4.80 -30.82
CA ILE A 8 -19.54 -5.32 -30.64
C ILE A 8 -19.46 -6.12 -29.35
N SER A 9 -18.76 -7.25 -29.40
CA SER A 9 -18.53 -8.14 -28.26
C SER A 9 -17.06 -8.51 -28.14
N LEU A 10 -16.61 -8.78 -26.92
CA LEU A 10 -15.26 -9.27 -26.65
C LEU A 10 -15.23 -10.79 -26.76
N ILE A 11 -14.30 -11.33 -27.55
CA ILE A 11 -14.15 -12.78 -27.77
C ILE A 11 -12.79 -13.33 -27.32
N GLY A 12 -11.84 -12.46 -26.95
CA GLY A 12 -10.55 -12.88 -26.39
C GLY A 12 -9.74 -11.71 -25.86
N ASN A 13 -8.86 -11.98 -24.90
CA ASN A 13 -7.97 -11.00 -24.28
C ASN A 13 -6.53 -11.55 -24.16
N SER A 14 -5.55 -10.67 -24.35
CA SER A 14 -4.12 -10.91 -24.15
C SER A 14 -3.50 -9.74 -23.38
N GLN A 15 -2.19 -9.80 -23.13
CA GLN A 15 -1.43 -8.74 -22.45
C GLN A 15 -1.29 -7.48 -23.32
N ASP A 16 -1.31 -7.62 -24.65
CA ASP A 16 -1.00 -6.59 -25.64
C ASP A 16 -2.15 -6.34 -26.63
N GLY A 17 -3.28 -7.03 -26.47
CA GLY A 17 -4.39 -6.95 -27.40
C GLY A 17 -5.67 -7.68 -26.96
N ASN A 18 -6.78 -7.30 -27.58
CA ASN A 18 -8.10 -7.90 -27.33
C ASN A 18 -8.81 -8.16 -28.66
N SER A 19 -9.38 -9.37 -28.79
CA SER A 19 -10.15 -9.78 -29.96
C SER A 19 -11.61 -9.37 -29.78
N LEU A 20 -12.10 -8.59 -30.72
CA LEU A 20 -13.46 -8.08 -30.81
C LEU A 20 -14.18 -8.77 -31.96
N GLN A 21 -15.45 -9.09 -31.75
CA GLN A 21 -16.34 -9.57 -32.80
C GLN A 21 -17.43 -8.54 -33.01
N GLN A 22 -17.67 -8.22 -34.27
CA GLN A 22 -18.76 -7.35 -34.66
C GLN A 22 -19.95 -8.16 -35.14
N GLN A 23 -21.14 -7.74 -34.72
CA GLN A 23 -22.40 -8.27 -35.22
C GLN A 23 -23.12 -7.16 -35.98
N GLN A 24 -23.35 -7.41 -37.27
CA GLN A 24 -24.09 -6.52 -38.15
C GLN A 24 -25.58 -6.85 -38.06
N ASP A 25 -26.41 -5.86 -37.71
CA ASP A 25 -27.85 -5.99 -37.88
C ASP A 25 -28.19 -5.84 -39.37
N ASN A 26 -28.56 -6.95 -40.02
CA ASN A 26 -28.88 -7.05 -41.46
C ASN A 26 -30.17 -6.31 -41.89
N ASN A 27 -30.61 -5.31 -41.13
CA ASN A 27 -31.91 -4.67 -41.29
C ASN A 27 -31.87 -3.36 -42.12
N GLY A 28 -30.72 -3.04 -42.75
CA GLY A 28 -30.52 -1.81 -43.51
C GLY A 28 -30.31 -2.04 -45.02
N PRO A 29 -30.77 -1.13 -45.90
CA PRO A 29 -30.61 -1.25 -47.36
C PRO A 29 -29.23 -0.82 -47.90
N LEU A 30 -28.30 -0.39 -47.05
CA LEU A 30 -27.01 0.17 -47.44
C LEU A 30 -25.89 -0.87 -47.27
N ILE A 31 -25.07 -1.02 -48.31
CA ILE A 31 -23.83 -1.80 -48.25
C ILE A 31 -22.83 -1.02 -47.39
N VAL A 32 -22.20 -1.71 -46.44
CA VAL A 32 -21.17 -1.16 -45.57
C VAL A 32 -19.81 -1.41 -46.22
N ASP A 33 -19.00 -0.37 -46.39
CA ASP A 33 -17.66 -0.48 -46.97
C ASP A 33 -16.61 -0.88 -45.91
N GLY A 34 -16.89 -0.57 -44.65
CA GLY A 34 -16.07 -0.99 -43.53
C GLY A 34 -16.52 -0.42 -42.20
N TYR A 35 -15.63 -0.54 -41.22
CA TYR A 35 -15.87 -0.06 -39.86
C TYR A 35 -14.67 0.70 -39.31
N VAL A 36 -14.96 1.70 -38.47
CA VAL A 36 -13.97 2.44 -37.69
C VAL A 36 -14.11 2.02 -36.24
N ILE A 37 -13.07 1.40 -35.69
CA ILE A 37 -12.98 1.05 -34.28
C ILE A 37 -12.27 2.18 -33.56
N SER A 38 -12.95 2.82 -32.61
CA SER A 38 -12.39 3.88 -31.78
C SER A 38 -12.23 3.39 -30.35
N TYR A 39 -11.05 3.58 -29.74
CA TYR A 39 -10.77 3.16 -28.37
C TYR A 39 -9.90 4.18 -27.61
N HIS A 40 -10.02 4.20 -26.27
CA HIS A 40 -9.17 4.98 -25.37
C HIS A 40 -9.03 4.31 -23.99
N LEU A 41 -8.06 4.76 -23.18
CA LEU A 41 -7.89 4.31 -21.80
C LEU A 41 -9.06 4.77 -20.93
N ALA A 42 -9.61 3.87 -20.12
CA ALA A 42 -10.76 4.16 -19.26
C ALA A 42 -10.47 5.22 -18.19
N GLN A 43 -9.22 5.36 -17.76
CA GLN A 43 -8.78 6.34 -16.76
C GLN A 43 -8.81 7.79 -17.28
N ASN A 44 -8.93 8.00 -18.60
CA ASN A 44 -9.06 9.33 -19.22
C ASN A 44 -10.51 9.84 -19.23
N TYR A 45 -11.44 9.19 -18.52
CA TYR A 45 -12.86 9.56 -18.49
C TYR A 45 -13.19 10.41 -17.24
N VAL A 46 -13.00 11.72 -17.35
CA VAL A 46 -13.59 12.70 -16.41
C VAL A 46 -14.65 13.49 -17.19
N ILE A 47 -15.92 13.23 -16.91
CA ILE A 47 -17.00 14.14 -17.34
C ILE A 47 -17.15 15.18 -16.24
N ASP A 48 -16.32 16.21 -16.24
CA ASP A 48 -16.58 17.42 -15.47
C ASP A 48 -17.02 18.51 -16.44
N ASP A 49 -18.17 19.12 -16.17
CA ASP A 49 -18.93 20.07 -17.01
C ASP A 49 -18.15 21.28 -17.57
N ASN A 50 -16.86 21.47 -17.22
CA ASN A 50 -16.08 22.64 -17.64
C ASN A 50 -14.63 22.34 -18.06
N ASN A 51 -14.21 21.09 -18.20
CA ASN A 51 -12.92 20.75 -18.82
C ASN A 51 -13.04 19.42 -19.56
N ILE A 52 -13.39 19.51 -20.85
CA ILE A 52 -13.15 18.44 -21.82
C ILE A 52 -11.64 18.21 -21.85
N GLY A 53 -11.16 17.25 -21.08
CA GLY A 53 -9.97 16.53 -21.48
C GLY A 53 -10.28 15.98 -22.87
N THR A 54 -9.56 16.46 -23.88
CA THR A 54 -9.77 16.04 -25.26
C THR A 54 -9.73 14.52 -25.30
N GLU A 55 -10.87 13.93 -25.68
CA GLU A 55 -11.00 12.51 -25.89
C GLU A 55 -10.10 12.12 -27.07
N ASP A 56 -8.83 11.84 -26.80
CA ASP A 56 -7.89 11.38 -27.83
C ASP A 56 -8.20 9.91 -28.15
N TRP A 57 -9.33 9.69 -28.80
CA TRP A 57 -9.73 8.40 -29.35
C TRP A 57 -8.69 7.97 -30.38
N GLN A 58 -8.12 6.78 -30.17
CA GLN A 58 -7.34 6.11 -31.20
C GLN A 58 -8.32 5.39 -32.13
N SER A 59 -8.15 5.52 -33.45
CA SER A 59 -9.04 4.92 -34.43
C SER A 59 -8.30 3.98 -35.38
N ILE A 60 -8.96 2.86 -35.72
CA ILE A 60 -8.48 1.88 -36.69
C ILE A 60 -9.61 1.60 -37.68
N THR A 61 -9.31 1.70 -38.97
CA THR A 61 -10.26 1.41 -40.05
C THR A 61 -10.08 -0.03 -40.54
N ILE A 62 -11.18 -0.78 -40.61
CA ILE A 62 -11.24 -2.14 -41.15
C ILE A 62 -12.19 -2.19 -42.35
N SER A 63 -11.82 -2.95 -43.37
CA SER A 63 -12.68 -3.17 -44.55
C SER A 63 -13.82 -4.14 -44.23
N SER A 64 -14.99 -4.00 -44.87
CA SER A 64 -16.08 -4.97 -44.73
C SER A 64 -15.76 -6.34 -45.36
N SER A 65 -14.75 -6.40 -46.22
CA SER A 65 -14.22 -7.66 -46.78
C SER A 65 -13.40 -8.48 -45.77
N SER A 66 -13.14 -7.93 -44.58
CA SER A 66 -12.43 -8.62 -43.49
C SER A 66 -13.37 -9.58 -42.75
N THR A 67 -12.80 -10.61 -42.10
CA THR A 67 -13.53 -11.47 -41.15
C THR A 67 -14.30 -10.63 -40.12
N SER A 68 -15.46 -11.11 -39.65
CA SER A 68 -16.31 -10.44 -38.63
C SER A 68 -15.66 -10.27 -37.24
N SER A 69 -14.38 -10.61 -37.11
CA SER A 69 -13.59 -10.44 -35.90
C SER A 69 -12.29 -9.70 -36.19
N PHE A 70 -11.89 -8.85 -35.24
CA PHE A 70 -10.70 -8.02 -35.31
C PHE A 70 -9.99 -8.00 -33.97
N THR A 71 -8.65 -8.09 -33.97
CA THR A 71 -7.84 -7.98 -32.75
C THR A 71 -7.24 -6.59 -32.65
N LEU A 72 -7.66 -5.82 -31.64
CA LEU A 72 -6.94 -4.62 -31.22
C LEU A 72 -5.57 -5.03 -30.69
N ARG A 73 -4.52 -4.36 -31.13
CA ARG A 73 -3.12 -4.65 -30.77
C ARG A 73 -2.43 -3.39 -30.25
N ASN A 74 -1.22 -3.57 -29.70
CA ASN A 74 -0.41 -2.50 -29.12
C ASN A 74 -1.15 -1.78 -27.98
N LEU A 75 -1.99 -2.52 -27.26
CA LEU A 75 -2.65 -2.02 -26.06
C LEU A 75 -1.71 -2.12 -24.88
N ARG A 76 -1.83 -1.17 -23.95
CA ARG A 76 -1.05 -1.13 -22.73
C ARG A 76 -1.43 -2.32 -21.85
N CYS A 77 -0.43 -3.02 -21.34
CA CYS A 77 -0.64 -4.20 -20.49
C CYS A 77 -1.31 -3.85 -19.16
N GLY A 78 -2.15 -4.76 -18.65
CA GLY A 78 -2.94 -4.60 -17.41
C GLY A 78 -3.77 -3.32 -17.33
N SER A 79 -4.28 -2.83 -18.46
CA SER A 79 -5.02 -1.57 -18.57
C SER A 79 -6.47 -1.81 -19.02
N GLU A 80 -7.38 -0.96 -18.55
CA GLU A 80 -8.77 -0.96 -18.98
C GLU A 80 -8.99 0.06 -20.11
N TYR A 81 -9.74 -0.37 -21.12
CA TYR A 81 -10.07 0.40 -22.31
C TYR A 81 -11.58 0.48 -22.51
N VAL A 82 -12.02 1.59 -23.10
CA VAL A 82 -13.37 1.79 -23.63
C VAL A 82 -13.26 1.78 -25.15
N THR A 83 -14.16 1.09 -25.84
CA THR A 83 -14.20 1.06 -27.30
C THR A 83 -15.62 1.17 -27.83
N ARG A 84 -15.73 1.73 -29.05
CA ARG A 84 -16.94 1.75 -29.86
C ARG A 84 -16.61 1.47 -31.32
N ILE A 85 -17.61 1.09 -32.11
CA ILE A 85 -17.47 0.85 -33.54
C ILE A 85 -18.47 1.68 -34.34
N GLU A 86 -18.04 2.21 -35.48
CA GLU A 86 -18.84 3.01 -36.40
C GLU A 86 -18.76 2.37 -37.79
N ALA A 87 -19.90 2.00 -38.39
CA ALA A 87 -19.93 1.55 -39.77
C ALA A 87 -19.78 2.74 -40.72
N PHE A 88 -19.06 2.60 -41.82
CA PHE A 88 -18.95 3.65 -42.82
C PHE A 88 -19.21 3.11 -44.23
N ASN A 89 -19.66 4.01 -45.10
CA ASN A 89 -19.75 3.80 -46.54
C ASN A 89 -19.30 5.07 -47.30
N GLU A 90 -19.40 5.06 -48.63
CA GLU A 90 -19.08 6.23 -49.48
C GLU A 90 -19.81 7.53 -49.08
N MET A 91 -20.97 7.43 -48.41
CA MET A 91 -21.74 8.59 -47.95
C MET A 91 -21.31 9.09 -46.56
N GLY A 92 -20.47 8.35 -45.84
CA GLY A 92 -19.90 8.72 -44.55
C GLY A 92 -20.11 7.67 -43.45
N SER A 93 -19.77 8.06 -42.22
CA SER A 93 -19.92 7.21 -41.02
C SER A 93 -21.34 7.24 -40.47
N GLY A 94 -21.85 6.06 -40.10
CA GLY A 94 -23.11 5.87 -39.40
C GLY A 94 -23.01 6.15 -37.90
N ARG A 95 -24.09 5.84 -37.17
CA ARG A 95 -24.13 6.03 -35.71
C ARG A 95 -23.15 5.06 -35.01
N PRO A 96 -22.42 5.53 -33.98
CA PRO A 96 -21.59 4.64 -33.16
C PRO A 96 -22.39 3.59 -32.41
N SER A 97 -21.77 2.44 -32.17
CA SER A 97 -22.29 1.39 -31.28
C SER A 97 -22.36 1.86 -29.83
N GLU A 98 -22.99 1.05 -28.98
CA GLU A 98 -22.79 1.15 -27.54
C GLU A 98 -21.29 0.98 -27.21
N MET A 99 -20.83 1.72 -26.20
CA MET A 99 -19.46 1.61 -25.71
C MET A 99 -19.32 0.36 -24.85
N ILE A 100 -18.31 -0.44 -25.12
CA ILE A 100 -17.96 -1.58 -24.28
C ILE A 100 -16.63 -1.34 -23.56
N ARG A 101 -16.51 -1.90 -22.36
CA ARG A 101 -15.27 -1.91 -21.58
C ARG A 101 -14.60 -3.27 -21.70
N PHE A 102 -13.28 -3.25 -21.79
CA PHE A 102 -12.48 -4.46 -21.73
C PHE A 102 -11.13 -4.17 -21.07
N SER A 103 -10.43 -5.22 -20.64
CA SER A 103 -9.11 -5.11 -20.03
C SER A 103 -8.11 -6.02 -20.74
N THR A 104 -6.89 -5.51 -20.90
CA THR A 104 -5.73 -6.36 -21.21
C THR A 104 -5.33 -7.17 -19.97
N LEU A 105 -4.73 -8.32 -20.20
CA LEU A 105 -4.20 -9.14 -19.11
C LEU A 105 -2.97 -8.49 -18.48
N GLY A 106 -2.67 -8.87 -17.24
CA GLY A 106 -1.51 -8.41 -16.49
C GLY A 106 -1.86 -7.56 -15.27
N SER A 107 -0.87 -7.32 -14.43
CA SER A 107 -1.03 -6.64 -13.14
C SER A 107 0.22 -5.85 -12.77
N PRO A 108 0.13 -4.86 -11.86
CA PRO A 108 1.31 -4.18 -11.34
C PRO A 108 2.32 -5.18 -10.75
N PRO A 109 3.63 -4.86 -10.72
CA PRO A 109 4.64 -5.79 -10.25
C PRO A 109 4.33 -6.29 -8.85
N ILE A 110 4.67 -7.54 -8.53
CA ILE A 110 4.35 -8.19 -7.27
C ILE A 110 5.64 -8.31 -6.45
N PRO A 111 5.66 -7.82 -5.20
CA PRO A 111 6.88 -7.83 -4.40
C PRO A 111 7.12 -9.25 -3.88
N PRO A 112 8.39 -9.65 -3.68
CA PRO A 112 8.69 -10.86 -2.94
C PRO A 112 8.22 -10.73 -1.49
N ASP A 113 7.87 -11.87 -0.89
CA ASP A 113 7.58 -11.98 0.54
C ASP A 113 8.77 -11.45 1.37
N LYS A 114 8.50 -10.83 2.52
CA LYS A 114 9.52 -10.31 3.44
C LYS A 114 10.47 -11.41 3.92
N TYR A 115 10.00 -12.64 3.97
CA TYR A 115 10.79 -13.82 4.37
C TYR A 115 11.29 -14.64 3.18
N ALA A 116 11.17 -14.12 1.96
CA ALA A 116 11.69 -14.80 0.78
C ALA A 116 13.20 -15.01 0.94
N ASN A 117 13.60 -16.29 0.98
CA ASN A 117 15.00 -16.66 1.10
C ASN A 117 15.81 -15.99 -0.01
N HIS A 118 16.95 -15.41 0.37
CA HIS A 118 17.90 -14.74 -0.51
C HIS A 118 17.43 -13.43 -1.14
N PHE A 119 16.25 -12.86 -0.82
CA PHE A 119 15.89 -11.55 -1.38
C PHE A 119 16.84 -10.43 -0.92
N ILE A 120 17.15 -10.41 0.38
CA ILE A 120 18.09 -9.47 0.98
C ILE A 120 19.21 -10.29 1.63
N LEU A 121 20.45 -10.07 1.19
CA LEU A 121 21.65 -10.71 1.71
C LEU A 121 22.52 -9.67 2.40
N SER A 122 22.51 -9.70 3.73
CA SER A 122 23.28 -8.79 4.55
C SER A 122 24.74 -9.21 4.70
N ASN A 123 25.62 -8.21 4.70
CA ASN A 123 27.02 -8.33 5.10
C ASN A 123 27.31 -7.33 6.25
N ILE A 124 28.58 -7.19 6.62
CA ILE A 124 29.05 -6.29 7.68
C ILE A 124 28.85 -4.82 7.28
N THR A 125 29.25 -4.43 6.06
CA THR A 125 29.21 -3.02 5.60
C THR A 125 28.41 -2.82 4.31
N PHE A 126 27.73 -3.86 3.82
CA PHE A 126 26.92 -3.76 2.62
C PHE A 126 25.75 -4.75 2.65
N VAL A 127 24.81 -4.57 1.74
CA VAL A 127 23.71 -5.51 1.50
C VAL A 127 23.56 -5.74 0.00
N ILE A 128 23.18 -6.94 -0.39
CA ILE A 128 22.80 -7.29 -1.77
C ILE A 128 21.29 -7.52 -1.80
N ILE A 129 20.62 -6.91 -2.77
CA ILE A 129 19.19 -7.02 -3.02
C ILE A 129 19.02 -7.67 -4.39
N ASN A 130 18.30 -8.78 -4.43
CA ASN A 130 17.99 -9.53 -5.66
C ASN A 130 16.66 -9.02 -6.24
N LEU A 131 16.74 -8.16 -7.27
CA LEU A 131 15.59 -7.48 -7.88
C LEU A 131 14.80 -8.40 -8.82
N ASP A 132 15.43 -9.45 -9.34
CA ASP A 132 14.86 -10.53 -10.16
C ASP A 132 13.77 -11.34 -9.46
N LEU A 133 13.73 -11.32 -8.12
CA LEU A 133 12.67 -11.95 -7.33
C LEU A 133 11.35 -11.17 -7.32
N TRP A 134 11.30 -9.97 -7.89
CA TRP A 134 10.04 -9.30 -8.18
C TRP A 134 9.36 -9.98 -9.37
N SER A 135 8.13 -10.43 -9.17
CA SER A 135 7.32 -10.91 -10.29
C SER A 135 6.76 -9.72 -11.06
N ASP A 136 6.80 -9.82 -12.37
CA ASP A 136 6.32 -8.79 -13.29
C ASP A 136 4.78 -8.72 -13.37
N GLY A 137 4.07 -9.69 -12.78
CA GLY A 137 2.61 -9.75 -12.80
C GLY A 137 2.03 -9.92 -14.21
N GLY A 138 2.83 -10.41 -15.16
CA GLY A 138 2.46 -10.54 -16.58
C GLY A 138 2.65 -9.28 -17.42
N CYS A 139 3.23 -8.20 -16.87
CA CYS A 139 3.65 -7.04 -17.67
C CYS A 139 5.12 -6.71 -17.37
N PRO A 140 6.00 -6.58 -18.38
CA PRO A 140 7.42 -6.36 -18.16
C PRO A 140 7.71 -5.18 -17.23
N ILE A 141 8.53 -5.41 -16.20
CA ILE A 141 8.97 -4.34 -15.30
C ILE A 141 9.82 -3.37 -16.11
N THR A 142 9.49 -2.08 -16.05
CA THR A 142 10.17 -1.00 -16.76
C THR A 142 11.20 -0.29 -15.88
N GLY A 143 11.10 -0.42 -14.55
CA GLY A 143 12.20 -0.03 -13.67
C GLY A 143 11.86 -0.07 -12.18
N TYR A 144 12.88 0.25 -11.38
CA TYR A 144 12.81 0.26 -9.93
C TYR A 144 13.24 1.60 -9.32
N SER A 145 12.61 2.01 -8.23
CA SER A 145 13.07 3.10 -7.36
C SER A 145 13.39 2.56 -5.97
N ILE A 146 14.55 2.89 -5.43
CA ILE A 146 15.03 2.34 -4.16
C ILE A 146 15.44 3.46 -3.21
N LYS A 147 14.94 3.36 -1.98
CA LYS A 147 15.27 4.24 -0.87
C LYS A 147 15.63 3.40 0.34
N TYR A 148 16.55 3.86 1.15
CA TYR A 148 16.87 3.22 2.41
C TYR A 148 17.11 4.25 3.51
N ARG A 149 17.01 3.84 4.76
CA ARG A 149 17.44 4.65 5.90
C ARG A 149 18.02 3.77 6.98
N THR A 150 19.00 4.29 7.68
CA THR A 150 19.53 3.65 8.89
C THR A 150 18.60 3.94 10.07
N ARG A 151 18.12 2.89 10.74
CA ARG A 151 17.46 3.02 12.03
C ARG A 151 18.53 3.38 13.05
N ARG A 152 18.38 4.53 13.71
CA ARG A 152 19.33 4.93 14.75
C ARG A 152 19.08 4.09 15.99
N HIS A 153 20.14 3.54 16.57
CA HIS A 153 20.10 2.91 17.89
C HIS A 153 19.55 3.91 18.92
N TYR A 154 18.56 3.48 19.71
CA TYR A 154 17.85 4.32 20.69
C TYR A 154 18.77 5.00 21.72
N HIS A 155 19.99 4.49 21.94
CA HIS A 155 20.96 5.07 22.88
C HIS A 155 21.35 6.53 22.56
N ARG A 156 21.16 7.01 21.32
CA ARG A 156 21.34 8.45 20.99
C ARG A 156 20.11 9.30 21.30
N SER A 157 18.92 8.71 21.43
CA SER A 157 17.66 9.42 21.79
C SER A 157 17.62 9.86 23.26
N LEU A 158 18.44 9.27 24.13
CA LEU A 158 18.58 9.69 25.53
C LEU A 158 19.46 10.94 25.69
N MET A 159 20.13 11.39 24.62
CA MET A 159 20.87 12.67 24.57
C MET A 159 20.05 13.79 23.89
N GLY A 160 18.84 14.04 24.39
CA GLY A 160 18.16 15.34 24.25
C GLY A 160 17.89 15.90 22.84
N SER A 161 17.89 15.11 21.77
CA SER A 161 17.55 15.62 20.43
C SER A 161 16.03 15.65 20.25
N SER A 162 15.42 16.80 20.52
CA SER A 162 13.99 17.17 20.43
C SER A 162 13.32 17.04 19.04
N ASN A 163 13.86 16.24 18.14
CA ASN A 163 13.24 16.00 16.85
C ASN A 163 12.50 14.67 16.90
N ASN A 164 11.16 14.75 16.81
CA ASN A 164 10.22 13.62 16.78
C ASN A 164 10.45 12.60 15.65
N ASN A 165 11.51 12.77 14.83
CA ASN A 165 11.93 11.80 13.83
C ASN A 165 13.07 10.94 14.39
N LYS A 166 12.71 9.86 15.08
CA LYS A 166 13.65 8.88 15.68
C LYS A 166 14.52 8.17 14.61
N ASN A 167 14.09 8.19 13.35
CA ASN A 167 14.80 7.57 12.22
C ASN A 167 15.50 8.63 11.36
N GLY A 168 16.65 8.29 10.77
CA GLY A 168 17.29 9.15 9.76
C GLY A 168 16.35 9.38 8.58
N GLY A 169 16.52 10.51 7.87
CA GLY A 169 15.80 10.75 6.62
C GLY A 169 16.08 9.66 5.57
N TRP A 170 15.13 9.44 4.67
CA TRP A 170 15.30 8.48 3.57
C TRP A 170 16.39 8.93 2.61
N ILE A 171 17.34 8.04 2.33
CA ILE A 171 18.37 8.20 1.32
C ILE A 171 17.85 7.54 0.04
N THR A 172 17.74 8.30 -1.04
CA THR A 172 17.35 7.77 -2.35
C THR A 172 18.59 7.26 -3.06
N LEU A 173 18.64 5.95 -3.34
CA LEU A 173 19.75 5.32 -4.07
C LEU A 173 19.56 5.43 -5.57
N SER A 174 18.34 5.24 -6.03
CA SER A 174 17.97 5.41 -7.42
C SER A 174 16.49 5.74 -7.54
N THR A 175 16.19 6.67 -8.44
CA THR A 175 14.83 7.00 -8.84
C THR A 175 14.32 6.11 -9.97
N HIS A 176 15.22 5.55 -10.77
CA HIS A 176 14.90 4.65 -11.88
C HIS A 176 16.11 3.76 -12.20
N LEU A 177 16.06 2.50 -11.79
CA LEU A 177 16.99 1.45 -12.23
C LEU A 177 16.37 0.66 -13.37
N MET A 178 17.18 0.39 -14.39
CA MET A 178 16.81 -0.46 -15.52
C MET A 178 16.51 -1.88 -15.03
N PRO A 179 15.52 -2.56 -15.65
CA PRO A 179 15.09 -3.90 -15.25
C PRO A 179 16.15 -4.99 -15.52
N GLU A 180 17.12 -4.73 -16.39
CA GLU A 180 18.27 -5.61 -16.66
C GLU A 180 19.17 -5.82 -15.43
N LYS A 181 19.04 -4.96 -14.41
CA LYS A 181 19.85 -5.06 -13.19
C LYS A 181 19.23 -6.07 -12.23
N GLU A 182 19.74 -7.31 -12.29
CA GLU A 182 19.29 -8.39 -11.40
C GLU A 182 19.62 -8.13 -9.93
N LYS A 183 20.76 -7.49 -9.63
CA LYS A 183 21.25 -7.29 -8.26
C LYS A 183 21.66 -5.85 -7.98
N LEU A 184 21.23 -5.36 -6.83
CA LEU A 184 21.63 -4.05 -6.30
C LEU A 184 22.48 -4.23 -5.04
N ILE A 185 23.62 -3.55 -4.96
CA ILE A 185 24.49 -3.56 -3.79
C ILE A 185 24.45 -2.17 -3.15
N ILE A 186 24.03 -2.08 -1.89
CA ILE A 186 24.14 -0.86 -1.07
C ILE A 186 25.39 -1.00 -0.21
N ARG A 187 26.34 -0.07 -0.37
CA ARG A 187 27.64 -0.08 0.32
C ARG A 187 27.67 0.94 1.45
N ASP A 188 28.78 0.93 2.18
CA ASP A 188 29.10 1.91 3.22
C ASP A 188 28.04 1.99 4.33
N LEU A 189 27.44 0.83 4.63
CA LEU A 189 26.54 0.64 5.75
C LEU A 189 27.33 0.46 7.04
N MET A 190 26.73 0.87 8.15
CA MET A 190 27.37 0.81 9.46
C MET A 190 27.20 -0.61 10.04
N PRO A 191 28.27 -1.29 10.48
CA PRO A 191 28.18 -2.63 11.04
C PRO A 191 27.23 -2.72 12.24
N GLY A 192 26.55 -3.85 12.37
CA GLY A 192 25.65 -4.12 13.50
C GLY A 192 24.45 -3.16 13.59
N THR A 193 23.98 -2.59 12.48
CA THR A 193 22.85 -1.66 12.46
C THR A 193 21.65 -2.14 11.66
N TRP A 194 20.47 -1.74 12.11
CA TRP A 194 19.20 -1.97 11.42
C TRP A 194 18.95 -0.88 10.38
N HIS A 195 18.38 -1.27 9.26
CA HIS A 195 17.99 -0.41 8.16
C HIS A 195 16.57 -0.73 7.69
N ASP A 196 15.89 0.30 7.19
CA ASP A 196 14.68 0.16 6.39
C ASP A 196 15.00 0.39 4.92
N LEU A 197 14.27 -0.32 4.07
CA LEU A 197 14.42 -0.34 2.64
C LEU A 197 13.04 -0.26 2.01
N ILE A 198 12.84 0.74 1.16
CA ILE A 198 11.67 0.85 0.30
C ILE A 198 12.12 0.58 -1.13
N ILE A 199 11.49 -0.40 -1.76
CA ILE A 199 11.64 -0.69 -3.18
C ILE A 199 10.29 -0.52 -3.82
N ALA A 200 10.24 0.25 -4.90
CA ALA A 200 9.08 0.28 -5.77
C ALA A 200 9.45 -0.17 -7.16
N ALA A 201 8.72 -1.12 -7.71
CA ALA A 201 8.82 -1.57 -9.09
C ALA A 201 7.65 -1.00 -9.90
N GLN A 202 7.89 -0.73 -11.18
CA GLN A 202 6.90 -0.17 -12.08
C GLN A 202 6.84 -0.97 -13.38
N ASN A 203 5.63 -1.16 -13.89
CA ASN A 203 5.35 -1.65 -15.23
C ASN A 203 4.18 -0.85 -15.83
N ASP A 204 3.69 -1.29 -16.99
CA ASP A 204 2.57 -0.66 -17.69
C ASP A 204 1.24 -0.72 -16.92
N ALA A 205 1.01 -1.79 -16.17
CA ALA A 205 -0.20 -1.95 -15.36
C ALA A 205 -0.18 -1.09 -14.09
N GLY A 206 1.00 -0.67 -13.62
CA GLY A 206 1.13 0.29 -12.54
C GLY A 206 2.43 0.22 -11.76
N LYS A 207 2.44 0.88 -10.61
CA LYS A 207 3.57 0.91 -9.67
C LYS A 207 3.19 0.19 -8.38
N ARG A 208 4.10 -0.61 -7.85
CA ARG A 208 3.96 -1.21 -6.52
C ARG A 208 5.17 -0.93 -5.66
N GLU A 209 4.91 -0.48 -4.44
CA GLU A 209 5.92 -0.17 -3.42
C GLU A 209 5.83 -1.17 -2.26
N SER A 210 6.99 -1.56 -1.72
CA SER A 210 7.10 -2.47 -0.58
C SER A 210 8.23 -2.04 0.36
N GLU A 211 8.00 -2.19 1.66
CA GLU A 211 8.95 -1.87 2.73
C GLU A 211 9.51 -3.16 3.37
N TYR A 212 10.83 -3.20 3.48
CA TYR A 212 11.62 -4.27 4.07
C TYR A 212 12.52 -3.70 5.17
N SER A 213 12.87 -4.54 6.14
CA SER A 213 13.87 -4.20 7.16
C SER A 213 14.96 -5.27 7.17
N PHE A 214 16.20 -4.84 7.33
CA PHE A 214 17.35 -5.73 7.40
C PHE A 214 18.39 -5.19 8.39
N ALA A 215 19.25 -6.06 8.91
CA ALA A 215 20.39 -5.66 9.71
C ALA A 215 21.69 -6.07 9.02
N THR A 216 22.69 -5.20 9.07
CA THR A 216 24.08 -5.57 8.75
C THR A 216 24.65 -6.44 9.86
N LEU A 217 25.60 -7.31 9.52
CA LEU A 217 26.32 -8.12 10.49
C LEU A 217 27.19 -7.23 11.41
N THR A 218 27.47 -7.70 12.62
CA THR A 218 28.42 -7.05 13.53
C THR A 218 29.84 -7.10 12.95
N GLU A 219 30.79 -6.37 13.54
CA GLU A 219 32.21 -6.43 13.15
C GLU A 219 32.80 -7.85 13.25
N THR A 220 32.22 -8.71 14.10
CA THR A 220 32.59 -10.12 14.26
C THR A 220 31.84 -11.06 13.31
N GLY A 221 30.95 -10.54 12.46
CA GLY A 221 30.13 -11.32 11.54
C GLY A 221 28.88 -11.95 12.18
N ALA A 222 28.54 -11.60 13.42
CA ALA A 222 27.34 -12.08 14.08
C ALA A 222 26.08 -11.36 13.58
N THR A 223 24.92 -11.99 13.74
CA THR A 223 23.63 -11.37 13.46
C THR A 223 23.21 -10.43 14.59
N VAL A 224 22.53 -9.34 14.23
CA VAL A 224 21.97 -8.40 15.21
C VAL A 224 20.63 -8.92 15.68
N GLU A 225 20.35 -8.79 16.97
CA GLU A 225 19.09 -9.21 17.55
C GLU A 225 17.89 -8.44 16.94
N PRO A 226 16.71 -9.08 16.82
CA PRO A 226 15.50 -8.44 16.33
C PRO A 226 15.17 -7.17 17.14
N LEU A 227 14.85 -6.08 16.44
CA LEU A 227 14.64 -4.76 17.06
C LEU A 227 13.64 -4.79 18.23
N HIS A 228 12.56 -5.57 18.12
CA HIS A 228 11.54 -5.68 19.17
C HIS A 228 12.06 -6.38 20.45
N ALA A 229 13.01 -7.31 20.33
CA ALA A 229 13.60 -7.99 21.49
C ALA A 229 14.58 -7.09 22.24
N PHE A 230 15.22 -6.16 21.53
CA PHE A 230 16.05 -5.12 22.12
C PHE A 230 15.22 -4.02 22.79
N GLU A 231 14.16 -3.55 22.14
CA GLU A 231 13.24 -2.56 22.69
C GLU A 231 12.58 -3.05 23.98
N SER A 232 12.15 -4.32 24.02
CA SER A 232 11.57 -4.90 25.24
C SER A 232 12.58 -4.98 26.40
N ARG A 233 13.85 -5.33 26.12
CA ARG A 233 14.93 -5.37 27.13
C ARG A 233 15.38 -3.99 27.61
N MET A 234 15.40 -2.99 26.73
CA MET A 234 15.70 -1.61 27.12
C MET A 234 14.57 -0.99 27.92
N ALA A 235 13.31 -1.23 27.54
CA ALA A 235 12.14 -0.81 28.31
C ALA A 235 12.17 -1.37 29.74
N THR A 236 12.65 -2.60 29.94
CA THR A 236 12.82 -3.18 31.28
C THR A 236 13.97 -2.58 32.08
N ASN A 237 15.02 -2.06 31.42
CA ASN A 237 16.22 -1.56 32.11
C ASN A 237 16.20 -0.05 32.42
N THR A 238 15.37 0.75 31.73
CA THR A 238 15.25 2.20 31.99
C THR A 238 14.01 2.60 32.79
N GLY A 239 13.21 1.64 33.29
CA GLY A 239 11.87 1.98 33.78
C GLY A 239 11.24 0.99 34.76
N THR A 240 11.98 0.52 35.76
CA THR A 240 11.40 -0.32 36.84
C THR A 240 10.33 0.40 37.67
N ALA A 241 10.20 1.73 37.58
CA ALA A 241 9.12 2.47 38.24
C ALA A 241 8.20 3.24 37.26
N VAL A 242 8.75 3.96 36.27
CA VAL A 242 7.95 4.87 35.43
C VAL A 242 7.14 4.12 34.36
N THR A 243 7.68 3.05 33.78
CA THR A 243 6.99 2.30 32.70
C THR A 243 5.93 1.35 33.24
N ILE A 244 6.11 0.78 34.45
CA ILE A 244 5.05 -0.02 35.10
C ILE A 244 3.85 0.88 35.37
N VAL A 245 4.09 2.09 35.86
CA VAL A 245 3.03 3.07 36.09
C VAL A 245 2.34 3.44 34.76
N GLY A 246 3.09 3.71 33.69
CA GLY A 246 2.52 3.99 32.36
C GLY A 246 1.71 2.83 31.76
N ALA A 247 2.23 1.60 31.80
CA ALA A 247 1.57 0.41 31.27
C ALA A 247 0.31 0.02 32.06
N LEU A 248 0.25 0.31 33.36
CA LEU A 248 -0.96 0.16 34.18
C LEU A 248 -2.08 1.14 33.79
N PHE A 249 -1.73 2.26 33.16
CA PHE A 249 -2.67 3.32 32.76
C PHE A 249 -3.15 3.22 31.31
N ASP A 250 -2.42 2.55 30.42
CA ASP A 250 -2.78 2.43 29.00
C ASP A 250 -3.70 1.21 28.70
N ASP A 251 -3.70 0.17 29.53
CA ASP A 251 -4.56 -1.01 29.33
C ASP A 251 -5.86 -0.93 30.16
N PRO A 252 -7.04 -0.77 29.53
CA PRO A 252 -8.32 -0.60 30.25
C PRO A 252 -8.72 -1.82 31.08
N MET A 253 -8.18 -3.01 30.77
CA MET A 253 -8.45 -4.24 31.51
C MET A 253 -7.77 -4.28 32.89
N ILE A 254 -6.68 -3.52 33.09
CA ILE A 254 -5.92 -3.47 34.35
C ILE A 254 -6.21 -2.19 35.13
N PHE A 255 -6.41 -1.08 34.42
CA PHE A 255 -6.67 0.23 35.02
C PHE A 255 -7.97 0.27 35.83
N ILE A 256 -9.05 -0.29 35.28
CA ILE A 256 -10.39 -0.23 35.90
C ILE A 256 -10.43 -0.97 37.25
N PRO A 257 -9.97 -2.23 37.37
CA PRO A 257 -9.93 -2.90 38.67
C PRO A 257 -9.05 -2.19 39.71
N ALA A 258 -7.92 -1.62 39.30
CA ALA A 258 -6.98 -0.96 40.19
C ALA A 258 -7.55 0.35 40.79
N ILE A 259 -8.31 1.13 40.02
CA ILE A 259 -9.01 2.30 40.56
C ILE A 259 -10.10 1.89 41.54
N CYS A 260 -10.87 0.84 41.21
CA CYS A 260 -11.93 0.35 42.07
C CYS A 260 -11.40 -0.07 43.45
N THR A 261 -10.24 -0.75 43.51
CA THR A 261 -9.65 -1.16 44.79
C THR A 261 -9.16 0.03 45.62
N VAL A 262 -8.56 1.04 44.99
CA VAL A 262 -8.12 2.27 45.69
C VAL A 262 -9.31 3.05 46.24
N ILE A 263 -10.39 3.21 45.48
CA ILE A 263 -11.61 3.88 45.95
C ILE A 263 -12.20 3.13 47.15
N VAL A 264 -12.30 1.80 47.08
CA VAL A 264 -12.80 0.97 48.19
C VAL A 264 -11.94 1.16 49.44
N LEU A 265 -10.61 1.18 49.32
CA LEU A 265 -9.71 1.42 50.45
C LEU A 265 -9.91 2.80 51.07
N ILE A 266 -10.06 3.85 50.24
CA ILE A 266 -10.33 5.20 50.73
C ILE A 266 -11.63 5.25 51.51
N VAL A 267 -12.70 4.61 51.02
CA VAL A 267 -14.00 4.55 51.71
C VAL A 267 -13.90 3.79 53.02
N VAL A 268 -13.17 2.67 53.05
CA VAL A 268 -12.95 1.88 54.28
C VAL A 268 -12.15 2.68 55.31
N ILE A 269 -11.11 3.39 54.88
CA ILE A 269 -10.30 4.22 55.77
C ILE A 269 -11.13 5.40 56.28
N SER A 270 -11.88 6.08 55.41
CA SER A 270 -12.71 7.23 55.83
C SER A 270 -13.82 6.83 56.79
N THR A 271 -14.47 5.69 56.56
CA THR A 271 -15.50 5.15 57.47
C THR A 271 -14.88 4.71 58.79
N SER A 272 -13.72 4.06 58.76
CA SER A 272 -13.00 3.65 59.99
C SER A 272 -12.56 4.86 60.81
N ILE A 273 -12.02 5.91 60.18
CA ILE A 273 -11.66 7.18 60.85
C ILE A 273 -12.91 7.84 61.40
N PHE A 274 -14.00 7.89 60.63
CA PHE A 274 -15.26 8.47 61.09
C PHE A 274 -15.81 7.75 62.32
N LEU A 275 -15.85 6.41 62.29
CA LEU A 275 -16.27 5.58 63.43
C LEU A 275 -15.35 5.77 64.64
N TYR A 276 -14.04 5.85 64.42
CA TYR A 276 -13.06 6.12 65.47
C TYR A 276 -13.31 7.48 66.12
N VAL A 277 -13.48 8.53 65.33
CA VAL A 277 -13.78 9.89 65.82
C VAL A 277 -15.13 9.95 66.52
N MET A 278 -16.16 9.27 66.01
CA MET A 278 -17.47 9.18 66.66
C MET A 278 -17.38 8.47 68.01
N ARG A 279 -16.66 7.34 68.08
CA ARG A 279 -16.46 6.61 69.34
C ARG A 279 -15.72 7.47 70.37
N MET A 280 -14.64 8.13 69.96
CA MET A 280 -13.90 9.05 70.85
C MET A 280 -14.78 10.20 71.36
N ARG A 281 -15.69 10.72 70.53
CA ARG A 281 -16.68 11.72 70.97
C ARG A 281 -17.69 11.16 71.96
N GLN A 282 -18.16 9.93 71.77
CA GLN A 282 -19.08 9.27 72.70
C GLN A 282 -18.43 9.03 74.06
N GLU A 283 -17.19 8.53 74.08
CA GLU A 283 -16.41 8.32 75.31
C GLU A 283 -16.19 9.66 76.06
N ALA A 284 -15.90 10.75 75.35
CA ALA A 284 -15.77 12.09 75.95
C ALA A 284 -17.09 12.64 76.52
N LEU A 285 -18.23 12.39 75.87
CA LEU A 285 -19.54 12.80 76.36
C LEU A 285 -19.99 11.97 77.58
N GLN A 286 -19.57 10.71 77.66
CA GLN A 286 -19.92 9.82 78.76
C GLN A 286 -19.16 10.21 80.04
N ILE A 287 -17.88 10.59 79.92
CA ILE A 287 -17.10 11.18 81.03
C ILE A 287 -17.73 12.49 81.50
N ALA A 288 -18.16 13.36 80.58
CA ALA A 288 -18.79 14.64 80.93
C ALA A 288 -20.15 14.49 81.63
N ASN A 289 -20.85 13.36 81.46
CA ASN A 289 -22.15 13.08 82.10
C ASN A 289 -22.01 12.36 83.46
N ASP A 290 -20.86 11.74 83.76
CA ASP A 290 -20.58 11.06 85.04
C ASP A 290 -20.04 12.06 86.09
N ASP A 291 -19.58 13.24 85.66
CA ASP A 291 -19.07 14.34 86.50
C ASP A 291 -20.17 15.35 86.93
N THR A 292 -21.45 15.10 86.63
CA THR A 292 -22.62 15.90 87.04
C THR A 292 -23.58 15.13 87.93
#